data_AF-A0A533RL21-F1
#
_entry.id   AF-A0A533RL21-F1
#
_cell.length_a   1.000
_cell.length_b   1.000
_cell.length_c   1.000
_cell.angle_alpha   90.00
_cell.angle_beta   90.00
_cell.angle_gamma   90.00
#
_symmetry.space_group_name_H-M   'P 1'
#
loop_
_entity.id
_entity.type
_entity.pdbx_description
1 polymer ?
#
loop_
_entity_poly.entity_id
_entity_poly.type
_entity_poly.pdbx_seq_one_letter_code
_entity_poly.pdbx_strand_id
1 'polypeptide(L)'
;MVITPDIDLLLSKVDSKYSLCIVAARRARQINDMVHGVRDQAMLSMAPSQLAALTSTKPLTLALEEIASDDISYERKSDSLK
;
A
#
# COMPACT_ATOMS: atom_id res chain seq x y z
N MET A 1 -6.39 13.84 -13.78
CA MET A 1 -6.11 12.88 -12.70
C MET A 1 -4.69 13.15 -12.25
N VAL A 2 -4.53 13.84 -11.11
CA VAL A 2 -3.20 14.09 -10.53
C VAL A 2 -2.91 12.88 -9.64
N ILE A 3 -1.83 12.17 -9.94
CA ILE A 3 -1.33 11.09 -9.10
C ILE A 3 -0.54 11.82 -8.02
N THR A 4 -1.04 11.82 -6.80
CA THR A 4 -0.30 12.28 -5.62
C THR A 4 0.07 11.04 -4.81
N PRO A 5 1.35 10.82 -4.49
CA PRO A 5 2.55 11.64 -4.77
C PRO A 5 3.02 11.62 -6.24
N ASP A 6 3.89 12.58 -6.61
CA ASP A 6 4.41 12.74 -7.98
C ASP A 6 5.06 11.47 -8.51
N ILE A 7 4.76 11.12 -9.77
CA ILE A 7 5.25 9.88 -10.37
C ILE A 7 6.78 9.87 -10.54
N ASP A 8 7.39 11.01 -10.82
CA ASP A 8 8.85 11.11 -10.98
C ASP A 8 9.56 10.87 -9.64
N LEU A 9 8.96 11.32 -8.52
CA LEU A 9 9.45 10.99 -7.19
C LEU A 9 9.37 9.49 -6.94
N LEU A 10 8.23 8.86 -7.22
CA LEU A 10 8.05 7.42 -7.04
C LEU A 10 9.02 6.59 -7.90
N LEU A 11 9.25 7.01 -9.13
CA LEU A 11 10.19 6.34 -10.04
C LEU A 11 11.65 6.51 -9.60
N SER A 12 11.99 7.54 -8.82
CA SER A 12 13.32 7.69 -8.22
C SER A 12 13.58 6.71 -7.07
N LYS A 13 12.52 6.14 -6.46
CA LYS A 13 12.59 5.20 -5.34
C LYS A 13 12.70 3.74 -5.77
N VAL A 14 12.50 3.46 -7.05
CA VAL A 14 12.40 2.10 -7.59
C VAL A 14 13.26 1.93 -8.84
N ASP A 15 13.73 0.71 -9.06
CA ASP A 15 14.58 0.32 -10.20
C ASP A 15 13.85 0.34 -11.55
N SER A 16 12.52 0.13 -11.56
CA SER A 16 11.73 0.15 -12.80
C SER A 16 10.27 0.50 -12.57
N LYS A 17 9.59 0.98 -13.62
CA LYS A 17 8.13 1.26 -13.60
C LYS A 17 7.32 0.02 -13.23
N TYR A 18 7.78 -1.16 -13.62
CA TYR A 18 7.12 -2.43 -13.29
C TYR A 18 7.30 -2.79 -11.82
N SER A 19 8.49 -2.54 -11.28
CA SER A 19 8.77 -2.72 -9.86
C SER A 19 7.89 -1.82 -9.00
N LEU A 20 7.68 -0.56 -9.40
CA LEU A 20 6.75 0.34 -8.73
C LEU A 20 5.34 -0.26 -8.63
N CYS A 21 4.79 -0.74 -9.75
CA CYS A 21 3.47 -1.37 -9.76
C CYS A 21 3.40 -2.59 -8.84
N ILE A 22 4.42 -3.46 -8.87
CA ILE A 22 4.44 -4.69 -8.08
C ILE A 22 4.55 -4.36 -6.59
N VAL A 23 5.48 -3.48 -6.21
CA VAL A 23 5.72 -3.07 -4.82
C VAL A 23 4.49 -2.36 -4.26
N ALA A 24 3.95 -1.38 -4.99
CA ALA A 24 2.75 -0.65 -4.58
C ALA A 24 1.54 -1.59 -4.45
N ALA A 25 1.30 -2.49 -5.42
CA ALA A 25 0.20 -3.43 -5.35
C ALA A 25 0.34 -4.43 -4.19
N ARG A 26 1.55 -4.94 -3.94
CA ARG A 26 1.80 -5.87 -2.84
C ARG A 26 1.61 -5.17 -1.50
N ARG A 27 2.12 -3.94 -1.35
CA ARG A 27 1.96 -3.17 -0.12
C ARG A 27 0.51 -2.77 0.12
N ALA A 28 -0.21 -2.34 -0.92
CA ALA A 28 -1.63 -2.04 -0.84
C ALA A 28 -2.45 -3.24 -0.34
N ARG A 29 -2.12 -4.47 -0.78
CA ARG A 29 -2.74 -5.69 -0.24
C ARG A 29 -2.45 -5.90 1.23
N GLN A 30 -1.19 -5.74 1.66
CA GLN A 30 -0.83 -5.83 3.08
C GLN A 30 -1.63 -4.85 3.94
N ILE A 31 -1.71 -3.58 3.51
CA ILE A 31 -2.50 -2.54 4.20
C ILE A 31 -3.97 -2.96 4.26
N ASN A 32 -4.52 -3.44 3.15
CA ASN A 32 -5.91 -3.90 3.10
C ASN A 32 -6.19 -5.08 4.04
N ASP A 33 -5.29 -6.06 4.10
CA ASP A 33 -5.40 -7.22 4.99
C ASP A 33 -5.30 -6.80 6.46
N MET A 34 -4.43 -5.84 6.79
CA MET A 34 -4.34 -5.25 8.13
C MET A 34 -5.64 -4.55 8.53
N VAL A 35 -6.20 -3.72 7.63
CA VAL A 35 -7.48 -3.03 7.88
C VAL A 35 -8.62 -4.03 8.05
N HIS A 36 -8.65 -5.11 7.27
CA HIS A 36 -9.64 -6.18 7.42
C HIS A 36 -9.54 -6.88 8.78
N GLY A 37 -8.33 -7.22 9.24
CA GLY A 37 -8.13 -7.81 10.55
C GLY A 37 -8.62 -6.91 11.70
N VAL A 38 -8.34 -5.61 11.62
CA VAL A 38 -8.85 -4.62 12.59
C VAL A 38 -10.38 -4.50 12.50
N ARG A 39 -10.94 -4.50 11.29
CA ARG A 39 -12.38 -4.41 11.05
C ARG A 39 -13.13 -5.56 11.70
N ASP A 40 -12.66 -6.79 11.56
CA ASP A 40 -13.34 -7.97 12.10
C ASP A 40 -13.37 -7.95 13.65
N GLN A 41 -12.33 -7.42 14.29
CA GLN A 41 -12.30 -7.18 15.74
C GLN A 41 -13.20 -6.01 16.15
N ALA A 42 -13.20 -4.93 15.36
CA ALA A 42 -13.98 -3.73 15.64
C ALA A 42 -15.50 -3.91 15.39
N MET A 43 -15.90 -4.82 14.50
CA MET A 43 -17.29 -5.06 14.14
C MET A 43 -18.15 -5.47 15.36
N LEU A 44 -17.53 -6.11 16.35
CA LEU A 44 -18.19 -6.53 17.60
C LEU A 44 -18.34 -5.40 18.62
N SER A 45 -17.65 -4.27 18.44
CA SER A 45 -17.44 -3.27 19.49
C SER A 45 -17.74 -1.82 19.07
N MET A 46 -17.86 -1.54 17.77
CA MET A 46 -17.96 -0.17 17.23
C MET A 46 -19.28 0.10 16.49
N ALA A 47 -19.68 1.38 16.46
CA ALA A 47 -20.85 1.82 15.71
C ALA A 47 -20.61 1.74 14.18
N PRO A 48 -21.66 1.48 13.37
CA PRO A 48 -21.54 1.35 11.91
C PRO A 48 -20.88 2.55 11.21
N SER A 49 -21.06 3.77 11.73
CA SER A 49 -20.45 4.99 11.19
C SER A 49 -18.93 5.01 11.35
N GLN A 50 -18.42 4.52 12.48
CA GLN A 50 -16.98 4.40 12.74
C GLN A 50 -16.36 3.30 11.87
N LEU A 51 -17.09 2.19 11.68
CA LEU A 51 -16.69 1.11 10.80
C LEU A 51 -16.57 1.57 9.34
N ALA A 52 -17.53 2.37 8.86
CA ALA A 52 -17.51 2.93 7.51
C ALA A 52 -16.28 3.82 7.27
N ALA A 53 -15.90 4.64 8.25
CA ALA A 53 -14.71 5.47 8.17
C ALA A 53 -13.42 4.64 8.06
N LEU A 54 -13.31 3.56 8.84
CA LEU A 54 -12.17 2.62 8.77
C LEU A 54 -12.06 1.94 7.40
N THR A 55 -13.19 1.61 6.76
CA THR A 55 -13.20 1.00 5.41
C THR A 55 -12.95 1.97 4.26
N SER A 56 -12.97 3.28 4.51
CA SER A 56 -12.73 4.31 3.50
C SER A 56 -11.24 4.52 3.20
N THR A 57 -10.35 3.80 3.89
CA THR A 57 -8.92 3.79 3.60
C THR A 57 -8.68 3.42 2.14
N LYS A 58 -7.85 4.20 1.45
CA LYS A 58 -7.40 3.94 0.08
C LYS A 58 -6.03 3.26 0.15
N PRO A 59 -5.95 1.90 0.14
CA PRO A 59 -4.71 1.20 0.49
C PRO A 59 -3.59 1.46 -0.51
N LEU A 60 -3.94 1.67 -1.78
CA LEU A 60 -2.98 2.03 -2.82
C LEU A 60 -2.40 3.43 -2.62
N THR A 61 -3.21 4.40 -2.22
CA THR A 61 -2.72 5.76 -1.95
C THR A 61 -1.72 5.75 -0.81
N LEU A 62 -2.05 5.04 0.29
CA LEU A 62 -1.14 4.87 1.43
C LEU A 62 0.16 4.17 1.03
N ALA A 63 0.07 3.10 0.22
CA ALA A 63 1.25 2.41 -0.27
C ALA A 63 2.18 3.31 -1.09
N LEU A 64 1.62 4.20 -1.93
CA LEU A 64 2.40 5.16 -2.71
C LEU A 64 3.03 6.24 -1.82
N GLU A 65 2.32 6.71 -0.80
CA GLU A 65 2.85 7.66 0.19
C GLU A 65 4.02 7.06 0.98
N GLU A 66 3.89 5.81 1.46
CA GLU A 66 4.97 5.11 2.17
C GLU A 66 6.20 4.88 1.27
N ILE A 67 6.01 4.59 -0.03
CA ILE A 67 7.12 4.50 -0.99
C ILE A 67 7.80 5.86 -1.14
N ALA A 68 7.04 6.95 -1.26
CA ALA A 68 7.59 8.28 -1.40
C ALA A 68 8.40 8.73 -0.16
N SER A 69 7.97 8.29 1.03
CA SER A 69 8.62 8.56 2.32
C SER A 69 9.82 7.67 2.65
N ASP A 70 10.17 6.69 1.81
CA ASP A 70 11.16 5.63 2.12
C ASP A 70 10.83 4.78 3.37
N ASP A 71 9.56 4.70 3.76
CA ASP A 71 9.13 3.91 4.93
C ASP A 71 9.19 2.39 4.68
N ILE A 72 9.28 2.00 3.41
CA ILE A 72 9.34 0.59 2.99
C ILE A 72 10.54 0.32 2.09
N SER A 73 11.10 -0.88 2.22
CA SER A 73 12.14 -1.40 1.32
C SER A 73 11.62 -2.64 0.59
N TYR A 74 12.14 -2.88 -0.62
CA TYR A 74 11.86 -4.09 -1.37
C TYR A 74 13.15 -4.72 -1.87
N GLU A 75 13.18 -6.04 -1.88
CA GLU A 75 14.28 -6.82 -2.41
C GLU A 75 13.83 -7.50 -3.70
N ARG A 76 14.55 -7.25 -4.79
CA ARG A 76 14.35 -7.99 -6.03
C ARG A 76 15.12 -9.30 -5.92
N LYS A 77 14.39 -10.40 -5.75
CA LYS A 77 15.01 -11.73 -5.87
C LYS A 77 15.49 -11.90 -7.32
N SER A 78 16.81 -11.93 -7.52
CA SER A 78 17.39 -12.33 -8.80
C SER A 78 17.08 -13.81 -9.01
N ASP A 79 16.21 -14.08 -9.98
CA ASP A 79 15.82 -15.44 -10.34
C ASP A 79 17.05 -16.18 -10.89
N SER A 80 17.77 -16.84 -10.00
CA SER A 80 18.89 -17.70 -10.32
C SER A 80 18.33 -19.11 -10.48
N LEU A 81 17.49 -19.32 -11.49
CA LEU A 81 17.17 -20.67 -11.94
C LEU A 81 18.42 -21.20 -12.65
N LYS A 82 19.20 -22.01 -11.92
CA LYS A 82 20.16 -22.96 -12.50
C LYS A 82 19.44 -24.20 -12.96
#